data_AF-A0A847KMJ4-F1
#
_entry.id   AF-A0A847KMJ4-F1
#
_cell.length_a   1.000
_cell.length_b   1.000
_cell.length_c   1.000
_cell.angle_alpha   90.00
_cell.angle_beta   90.00
_cell.angle_gamma   90.00
#
_symmetry.space_group_name_H-M   'P 1'
#
loop_
_entity.id
_entity.type
_entity.pdbx_description
1 polymer ?
#
loop_
_entity_poly.entity_id
_entity_poly.type
_entity_poly.pdbx_seq_one_letter_code
_entity_poly.pdbx_strand_id
1 'polypeptide(L)'
;MSSTLRFTRPLPGTLRASAALIGVVLIAGLVAQAIGGTTASITVGLAAGSAMAYGTVMPTRVAAVVTLVGGAAAALGAAVSGDPWLSGLAVAAMVLVTAPASAYSAGALMLAPLLTMVFAVVDRGWPWWQAGIWGVVGGLVGLLITAILRFGKKAPTRLPWGVAWRHAVVVAIAAGANIVLAESLSLGHGYWVAATILVALRPLPSERAGYLVQRNWGTLLGALIALLTIWLVPSAWLLPTALAYLVALAAYAMSGNYFLQTAFLTPMLMILMSANEKSVAIELTIGRVLYTVVGVMIAALLALGMQRWDRRSVPARDGERQREARPEPAP
;
A
#
# COMPACT_ATOMS: atom_id res chain seq x y z
N MET A 1 20.96 11.01 -15.33
CA MET A 1 20.18 9.96 -14.61
C MET A 1 20.02 10.40 -13.16
N SER A 2 18.92 11.06 -12.79
CA SER A 2 18.78 11.65 -11.45
C SER A 2 18.36 10.60 -10.40
N SER A 3 19.18 10.44 -9.36
CA SER A 3 18.92 10.05 -7.96
C SER A 3 17.63 9.28 -7.55
N THR A 4 17.09 8.37 -8.36
CA THR A 4 15.91 7.57 -8.01
C THR A 4 16.22 6.39 -7.10
N LEU A 5 17.37 5.75 -7.26
CA LEU A 5 17.81 4.61 -6.45
C LEU A 5 18.83 5.09 -5.40
N ARG A 6 18.37 5.35 -4.17
CA ARG A 6 19.19 5.91 -3.10
C ARG A 6 19.59 4.83 -2.11
N PHE A 7 20.87 4.47 -2.08
CA PHE A 7 21.45 3.66 -1.01
C PHE A 7 21.92 4.58 0.11
N THR A 8 21.04 4.85 1.07
CA THR A 8 21.33 5.74 2.20
C THR A 8 21.17 4.97 3.51
N ARG A 9 21.91 5.38 4.54
CA ARG A 9 21.58 4.94 5.90
C ARG A 9 20.19 5.46 6.29
N PRO A 10 19.44 4.76 7.15
CA PRO A 10 18.22 5.31 7.74
C PRO A 10 18.54 6.63 8.45
N LEU A 11 17.59 7.56 8.48
CA LEU A 11 17.79 8.82 9.18
C LEU A 11 18.09 8.54 10.68
N PRO A 12 18.95 9.35 11.33
CA PRO A 12 19.28 9.17 12.74
C PRO A 12 18.02 9.03 13.61
N GLY A 13 18.02 8.04 14.51
CA GLY A 13 16.88 7.76 15.40
C GLY A 13 15.74 6.93 14.79
N THR A 14 15.62 6.83 13.46
CA THR A 14 14.51 6.10 12.82
C THR A 14 14.56 4.60 13.08
N LEU A 15 15.74 3.98 13.15
CA LEU A 15 15.89 2.56 13.49
C LEU A 15 15.39 2.24 14.90
N ARG A 16 15.76 3.06 15.90
CA ARG A 16 15.29 2.90 17.28
C ARG A 16 13.78 3.10 17.38
N ALA A 17 13.26 4.15 16.75
CA ALA A 17 11.83 4.41 16.70
C ALA A 17 11.05 3.27 16.01
N SER A 18 11.61 2.72 14.93
CA SER A 18 11.01 1.60 14.19
C SER A 18 11.03 0.31 15.01
N ALA A 19 12.12 0.01 15.70
CA ALA A 19 12.19 -1.16 16.58
C ALA A 19 11.17 -1.07 17.72
N ALA A 20 11.06 0.09 18.36
CA ALA A 20 10.04 0.33 19.40
C ALA A 20 8.61 0.18 18.84
N LEU A 21 8.35 0.79 17.68
CA LEU A 21 7.07 0.70 16.99
C LEU A 21 6.70 -0.75 16.64
N ILE A 22 7.61 -1.49 16.02
CA ILE A 22 7.38 -2.90 15.69
C ILE A 22 7.19 -3.74 16.95
N GLY A 23 7.93 -3.47 18.04
CA GLY A 23 7.71 -4.13 19.33
C GLY A 23 6.27 -3.95 19.85
N VAL A 24 5.74 -2.73 19.81
CA VAL A 24 4.35 -2.47 20.24
C VAL A 24 3.33 -3.13 19.30
N VAL A 25 3.53 -3.06 17.99
CA VAL A 25 2.66 -3.73 17.00
C VAL A 25 2.67 -5.24 17.20
N LEU A 26 3.83 -5.84 17.48
CA LEU A 26 3.96 -7.27 17.75
C LEU A 26 3.22 -7.67 19.02
N ILE A 27 3.34 -6.91 20.11
CA ILE A 27 2.60 -7.20 21.35
C ILE A 27 1.09 -7.17 21.07
N ALA A 28 0.60 -6.14 20.37
CA ALA A 28 -0.81 -6.07 19.99
C ALA A 28 -1.21 -7.24 19.07
N GLY A 29 -0.35 -7.63 18.14
CA GLY A 29 -0.54 -8.77 17.25
C GLY A 29 -0.56 -10.12 18.00
N LEU A 30 0.25 -10.30 19.04
CA LEU A 30 0.27 -11.49 19.88
C LEU A 30 -0.99 -11.57 20.75
N VAL A 31 -1.44 -10.44 21.32
CA VAL A 31 -2.72 -10.36 22.03
C VAL A 31 -3.87 -10.71 21.09
N ALA A 32 -3.88 -10.14 19.89
CA ALA A 32 -4.87 -10.46 18.86
C ALA A 32 -4.82 -11.95 18.48
N GLN A 33 -3.62 -12.52 18.34
CA GLN A 33 -3.43 -13.94 18.06
C GLN A 33 -3.98 -14.83 19.17
N ALA A 34 -3.77 -14.48 20.43
CA ALA A 34 -4.28 -15.24 21.57
C ALA A 34 -5.82 -15.27 21.63
N ILE A 35 -6.48 -14.20 21.17
CA ILE A 35 -7.94 -14.06 21.25
C ILE A 35 -8.63 -14.56 19.98
N GLY A 36 -8.14 -14.17 18.80
CA GLY A 36 -8.78 -14.42 17.50
C GLY A 36 -7.94 -15.25 16.54
N GLY A 37 -6.80 -15.80 16.97
CA GLY A 37 -5.92 -16.60 16.12
C GLY A 37 -5.09 -15.77 15.12
N THR A 38 -4.35 -16.47 14.25
CA THR A 38 -3.37 -15.86 13.34
C THR A 38 -3.98 -14.81 12.41
N THR A 39 -5.22 -15.03 11.95
CA THR A 39 -5.94 -14.05 11.12
C THR A 39 -6.13 -12.72 11.83
N ALA A 40 -6.45 -12.72 13.14
CA ALA A 40 -6.57 -11.50 13.92
C ALA A 40 -5.26 -10.73 14.00
N SER A 41 -4.15 -11.44 14.22
CA SER A 41 -2.81 -10.85 14.25
C SER A 41 -2.47 -10.14 12.94
N ILE A 42 -2.69 -10.79 11.79
CA ILE A 42 -2.44 -10.23 10.46
C ILE A 42 -3.31 -8.99 10.22
N THR A 43 -4.59 -9.07 10.58
CA THR A 43 -5.56 -7.99 10.42
C THR A 43 -5.16 -6.77 11.23
N VAL A 44 -4.81 -6.98 12.50
CA VAL A 44 -4.36 -5.94 13.42
C VAL A 44 -3.08 -5.29 12.90
N GLY A 45 -2.09 -6.07 12.44
CA GLY A 45 -0.84 -5.54 11.89
C GLY A 45 -1.07 -4.67 10.65
N LEU A 46 -1.85 -5.15 9.67
CA LEU A 46 -2.15 -4.40 8.44
C LEU A 46 -2.96 -3.12 8.71
N ALA A 47 -3.99 -3.22 9.54
CA ALA A 47 -4.82 -2.06 9.89
C ALA A 47 -4.08 -1.05 10.77
N ALA A 48 -3.22 -1.50 11.71
CA ALA A 48 -2.37 -0.61 12.50
C ALA A 48 -1.37 0.15 11.63
N GLY A 49 -0.71 -0.54 10.68
CA GLY A 49 0.17 0.09 9.69
C GLY A 49 -0.55 1.18 8.89
N SER A 50 -1.79 0.91 8.49
CA SER A 50 -2.66 1.86 7.81
C SER A 50 -2.98 3.09 8.67
N ALA A 51 -3.37 2.85 9.91
CA ALA A 51 -3.72 3.92 10.85
C ALA A 51 -2.57 4.82 11.23
N MET A 52 -1.36 4.29 11.33
CA MET A 52 -0.17 5.11 11.56
C MET A 52 0.10 6.04 10.36
N ALA A 53 -0.17 5.60 9.13
CA ALA A 53 0.01 6.43 7.94
C ALA A 53 -0.91 7.66 7.95
N TYR A 54 -2.23 7.50 8.13
CA TYR A 54 -3.14 8.66 8.19
C TYR A 54 -3.12 9.40 9.53
N GLY A 55 -2.86 8.71 10.65
CA GLY A 55 -2.81 9.30 11.98
C GLY A 55 -1.74 10.39 12.13
N THR A 56 -0.68 10.33 11.32
CA THR A 56 0.40 11.33 11.31
C THR A 56 0.07 12.57 10.47
N VAL A 57 -0.98 12.56 9.63
CA VAL A 57 -1.32 13.68 8.73
C VAL A 57 -2.74 14.25 8.96
N MET A 58 -3.64 13.47 9.55
CA MET A 58 -5.03 13.86 9.79
C MET A 58 -5.28 14.29 11.25
N PRO A 59 -6.26 15.16 11.52
CA PRO A 59 -6.76 15.39 12.87
C PRO A 59 -7.27 14.09 13.50
N THR A 60 -7.11 13.91 14.82
CA THR A 60 -7.44 12.66 15.52
C THR A 60 -8.91 12.23 15.32
N ARG A 61 -9.85 13.18 15.30
CA ARG A 61 -11.27 12.90 15.05
C ARG A 61 -11.50 12.32 13.64
N VAL A 62 -10.85 12.90 12.64
CA VAL A 62 -10.93 12.41 11.25
C VAL A 62 -10.25 11.05 11.13
N ALA A 63 -9.07 10.89 11.75
CA ALA A 63 -8.36 9.62 11.76
C ALA A 63 -9.21 8.49 12.40
N ALA A 64 -9.96 8.77 13.46
CA ALA A 64 -10.87 7.80 14.08
C ALA A 64 -12.00 7.38 13.13
N VAL A 65 -12.60 8.31 12.38
CA VAL A 65 -13.61 7.99 11.36
C VAL A 65 -12.99 7.16 10.23
N VAL A 66 -11.77 7.50 9.81
CA VAL A 66 -11.04 6.77 8.77
C VAL A 66 -10.70 5.33 9.20
N THR A 67 -10.45 5.11 10.50
CA THR A 67 -10.32 3.75 11.05
C THR A 67 -11.58 2.91 10.85
N LEU A 68 -12.77 3.49 10.98
CA LEU A 68 -14.03 2.78 10.72
C LEU A 68 -14.14 2.39 9.23
N VAL A 69 -13.66 3.25 8.32
CA VAL A 69 -13.59 2.92 6.88
C VAL A 69 -12.62 1.76 6.63
N GLY A 70 -11.47 1.71 7.32
CA GLY A 70 -10.54 0.58 7.25
C GLY A 70 -11.15 -0.73 7.75
N GLY A 71 -11.93 -0.68 8.83
CA GLY A 71 -12.72 -1.82 9.31
C GLY A 71 -13.78 -2.26 8.30
N ALA A 72 -14.57 -1.31 7.78
CA ALA A 72 -15.56 -1.59 6.74
C ALA A 72 -14.93 -2.19 5.47
N ALA A 73 -13.71 -1.80 5.13
CA ALA A 73 -12.95 -2.36 4.02
C ALA A 73 -12.59 -3.85 4.23
N ALA A 74 -12.13 -4.20 5.44
CA ALA A 74 -11.87 -5.61 5.79
C ALA A 74 -13.16 -6.45 5.79
N ALA A 75 -14.24 -5.90 6.35
CA ALA A 75 -15.56 -6.54 6.34
C ALA A 75 -16.08 -6.76 4.92
N LEU A 76 -16.02 -5.74 4.07
CA LEU A 76 -16.45 -5.82 2.68
C LEU A 76 -15.67 -6.90 1.92
N GLY A 77 -14.34 -6.92 2.06
CA GLY A 77 -13.50 -7.94 1.43
C GLY A 77 -13.90 -9.35 1.84
N ALA A 78 -14.05 -9.58 3.14
CA ALA A 78 -14.45 -10.90 3.65
C ALA A 78 -15.89 -11.28 3.23
N ALA A 79 -16.79 -10.32 3.06
CA ALA A 79 -18.17 -10.58 2.64
C ALA A 79 -18.29 -11.01 1.17
N VAL A 80 -17.36 -10.58 0.32
CA VAL A 80 -17.37 -10.88 -1.13
C VAL A 80 -16.41 -12.01 -1.52
N SER A 81 -15.68 -12.56 -0.55
CA SER A 81 -14.67 -13.59 -0.79
C SER A 81 -15.25 -14.79 -1.53
N GLY A 82 -14.55 -15.23 -2.57
CA GLY A 82 -14.92 -16.40 -3.38
C GLY A 82 -15.68 -16.09 -4.68
N ASP A 83 -16.13 -14.84 -4.90
CA ASP A 83 -16.68 -14.41 -6.19
C ASP A 83 -15.74 -13.40 -6.89
N PRO A 84 -15.12 -13.77 -8.03
CA PRO A 84 -14.18 -12.91 -8.75
C PRO A 84 -14.71 -11.51 -9.07
N TRP A 85 -15.98 -11.42 -9.46
CA TRP A 85 -16.60 -10.16 -9.86
C TRP A 85 -16.91 -9.29 -8.65
N LEU A 86 -17.46 -9.87 -7.59
CA LEU A 86 -17.72 -9.12 -6.36
C LEU A 86 -16.42 -8.67 -5.69
N SER A 87 -15.37 -9.51 -5.66
CA SER A 87 -14.03 -9.14 -5.20
C SER A 87 -13.47 -7.95 -5.99
N GLY A 88 -13.52 -8.00 -7.32
CA GLY A 88 -13.04 -6.91 -8.17
C GLY A 88 -13.82 -5.61 -8.00
N LEU A 89 -15.15 -5.69 -7.92
CA LEU A 89 -16.03 -4.54 -7.69
C LEU A 89 -15.83 -3.93 -6.30
N ALA A 90 -15.66 -4.75 -5.27
CA ALA A 90 -15.41 -4.29 -3.90
C ALA A 90 -14.08 -3.52 -3.81
N VAL A 91 -13.01 -4.04 -4.43
CA VAL A 91 -11.71 -3.34 -4.49
C VAL A 91 -11.85 -2.02 -5.24
N ALA A 92 -12.50 -2.01 -6.40
CA ALA A 92 -12.73 -0.80 -7.18
C ALA A 92 -13.54 0.25 -6.39
N ALA A 93 -14.63 -0.17 -5.75
CA ALA A 93 -15.47 0.70 -4.92
C ALA A 93 -14.67 1.29 -3.75
N MET A 94 -13.86 0.48 -3.07
CA MET A 94 -13.03 0.98 -1.97
C MET A 94 -11.98 1.99 -2.45
N VAL A 95 -11.37 1.79 -3.62
CA VAL A 95 -10.46 2.81 -4.20
C VAL A 95 -11.18 4.14 -4.36
N LEU A 96 -12.41 4.14 -4.90
CA LEU A 96 -13.20 5.36 -5.07
C LEU A 96 -13.59 6.01 -3.73
N VAL A 97 -13.97 5.23 -2.72
CA VAL A 97 -14.27 5.70 -1.35
C VAL A 97 -13.07 6.43 -0.74
N THR A 98 -11.84 6.02 -1.08
CA THR A 98 -10.62 6.65 -0.57
C THR A 98 -10.17 7.90 -1.36
N ALA A 99 -10.83 8.24 -2.47
CA ALA A 99 -10.45 9.37 -3.31
C ALA A 99 -10.50 10.73 -2.57
N PRO A 100 -11.55 11.06 -1.78
CA PRO A 100 -11.59 12.32 -1.02
C PRO A 100 -10.48 12.41 0.03
N ALA A 101 -10.17 11.32 0.72
CA ALA A 101 -9.07 11.27 1.68
C ALA A 101 -7.71 11.45 1.00
N SER A 102 -7.55 10.89 -0.20
CA SER A 102 -6.36 11.08 -1.02
C SER A 102 -6.22 12.53 -1.52
N ALA A 103 -7.33 13.25 -1.73
CA ALA A 103 -7.32 14.67 -2.02
C ALA A 103 -6.80 15.51 -0.83
N TYR A 104 -7.15 15.11 0.40
CA TYR A 104 -6.66 15.75 1.62
C TYR A 104 -5.15 15.53 1.81
N SER A 105 -4.68 14.28 1.72
CA SER A 105 -3.26 13.95 1.78
C SER A 105 -2.96 12.75 0.89
N ALA A 106 -2.04 12.95 -0.05
CA ALA A 106 -1.58 11.90 -0.95
C ALA A 106 -1.18 10.63 -0.15
N GLY A 107 -1.85 9.52 -0.44
CA GLY A 107 -1.55 8.23 0.17
C GLY A 107 -2.13 7.97 1.56
N ALA A 108 -2.94 8.87 2.13
CA ALA A 108 -3.48 8.70 3.48
C ALA A 108 -4.35 7.45 3.66
N LEU A 109 -5.02 6.98 2.60
CA LEU A 109 -5.91 5.81 2.67
C LEU A 109 -5.57 4.69 1.67
N MET A 110 -4.39 4.71 1.06
CA MET A 110 -3.99 3.72 0.05
C MET A 110 -4.04 2.26 0.54
N LEU A 111 -4.07 2.03 1.86
CA LEU A 111 -4.06 0.69 2.44
C LEU A 111 -5.48 0.12 2.70
N ALA A 112 -6.55 0.93 2.67
CA ALA A 112 -7.92 0.40 2.82
C ALA A 112 -8.36 -0.50 1.63
N PRO A 113 -8.10 -0.12 0.36
CA PRO A 113 -8.35 -1.03 -0.77
C PRO A 113 -7.48 -2.29 -0.71
N LEU A 114 -6.27 -2.21 -0.14
CA LEU A 114 -5.43 -3.40 0.09
C LEU A 114 -6.05 -4.32 1.14
N LEU A 115 -6.65 -3.80 2.22
CA LEU A 115 -7.38 -4.62 3.18
C LEU A 115 -8.56 -5.33 2.50
N THR A 116 -9.36 -4.60 1.72
CA THR A 116 -10.47 -5.20 0.95
C THR A 116 -9.97 -6.33 0.05
N MET A 117 -8.94 -6.05 -0.75
CA MET A 117 -8.33 -7.02 -1.67
C MET A 117 -7.81 -8.26 -0.93
N VAL A 118 -7.09 -8.06 0.17
CA VAL A 118 -6.49 -9.16 0.92
C VAL A 118 -7.54 -10.10 1.50
N PHE A 119 -8.68 -9.57 1.98
CA PHE A 119 -9.76 -10.39 2.53
C PHE A 119 -10.71 -10.95 1.48
N ALA A 120 -10.80 -10.32 0.30
CA ALA A 120 -11.59 -10.82 -0.81
C ALA A 120 -10.92 -12.02 -1.51
N VAL A 121 -9.59 -11.95 -1.67
CA VAL A 121 -8.83 -12.97 -2.42
C VAL A 121 -8.39 -14.12 -1.52
N VAL A 122 -8.03 -13.83 -0.26
CA VAL A 122 -7.51 -14.83 0.67
C VAL A 122 -8.62 -15.16 1.66
N ASP A 123 -9.30 -16.28 1.45
CA ASP A 123 -10.24 -16.81 2.43
C ASP A 123 -9.49 -17.13 3.73
N ARG A 124 -10.00 -16.60 4.83
CA ARG A 124 -9.43 -16.76 6.18
C ARG A 124 -10.37 -17.46 7.14
N GLY A 125 -11.48 -18.02 6.62
CA GLY A 125 -12.48 -18.74 7.41
C GLY A 125 -13.23 -17.84 8.39
N TRP A 126 -13.23 -16.54 8.17
CA TRP A 126 -13.83 -15.55 9.07
C TRP A 126 -15.12 -15.00 8.49
N PRO A 127 -16.18 -14.86 9.30
CA PRO A 127 -17.34 -14.09 8.88
C PRO A 127 -16.96 -12.61 8.76
N TRP A 128 -17.62 -11.90 7.83
CA TRP A 128 -17.30 -10.51 7.48
C TRP A 128 -17.25 -9.55 8.69
N TRP A 129 -18.09 -9.76 9.69
CA TRP A 129 -18.13 -8.91 10.88
C TRP A 129 -16.87 -9.06 11.74
N GLN A 130 -16.24 -10.24 11.80
CA GLN A 130 -14.98 -10.44 12.51
C GLN A 130 -13.84 -9.70 11.81
N ALA A 131 -13.77 -9.78 10.48
CA ALA A 131 -12.80 -9.01 9.70
C ALA A 131 -12.97 -7.50 9.96
N GLY A 132 -14.22 -7.03 10.02
CA GLY A 132 -14.55 -5.65 10.35
C GLY A 132 -14.08 -5.22 11.74
N ILE A 133 -14.46 -5.97 12.78
CA ILE A 133 -14.10 -5.66 14.17
C ILE A 133 -12.57 -5.63 14.34
N TRP A 134 -11.87 -6.66 13.87
CA TRP A 134 -10.41 -6.72 14.00
C TRP A 134 -9.70 -5.67 13.15
N GLY A 135 -10.29 -5.27 12.01
CA GLY A 135 -9.84 -4.13 11.23
C GLY A 135 -9.93 -2.82 12.00
N VAL A 136 -11.05 -2.57 12.70
CA VAL A 136 -11.20 -1.41 13.59
C VAL A 136 -10.22 -1.48 14.76
N VAL A 137 -10.11 -2.62 15.43
CA VAL A 137 -9.16 -2.82 16.55
C VAL A 137 -7.73 -2.51 16.11
N GLY A 138 -7.30 -3.04 14.96
CA GLY A 138 -5.97 -2.75 14.42
C GLY A 138 -5.78 -1.28 14.10
N GLY A 139 -6.77 -0.62 13.49
CA GLY A 139 -6.66 0.80 13.24
C GLY A 139 -6.62 1.64 14.51
N LEU A 140 -7.38 1.29 15.55
CA LEU A 140 -7.32 1.95 16.86
C LEU A 140 -5.94 1.75 17.53
N VAL A 141 -5.37 0.55 17.44
CA VAL A 141 -4.00 0.26 17.90
C VAL A 141 -3.00 1.16 17.16
N GLY A 142 -3.08 1.29 15.84
CA GLY A 142 -2.20 2.18 15.09
C GLY A 142 -2.34 3.66 15.46
N LEU A 143 -3.55 4.14 15.74
CA LEU A 143 -3.78 5.50 16.24
C LEU A 143 -3.21 5.70 17.65
N LEU A 144 -3.39 4.70 18.53
CA LEU A 144 -2.83 4.72 19.87
C LEU A 144 -1.29 4.77 19.83
N ILE A 145 -0.67 3.94 18.98
CA ILE A 145 0.78 3.96 18.76
C ILE A 145 1.24 5.33 18.29
N THR A 146 0.51 5.94 17.34
CA THR A 146 0.83 7.28 16.84
C THR A 146 0.77 8.34 17.94
N ALA A 147 -0.21 8.23 18.85
CA ALA A 147 -0.35 9.13 19.98
C ALA A 147 0.75 8.92 21.05
N ILE A 148 1.08 7.68 21.40
CA ILE A 148 2.08 7.33 22.41
C ILE A 148 3.49 7.68 21.94
N LEU A 149 3.85 7.30 20.71
CA LEU A 149 5.17 7.58 20.14
C LEU A 149 5.35 9.05 19.73
N ARG A 150 4.32 9.89 19.94
CA ARG A 150 4.31 11.32 19.64
C ARG A 150 4.88 11.64 18.27
N PHE A 151 4.49 10.87 17.24
CA PHE A 151 4.90 11.20 15.89
C PHE A 151 4.39 12.60 15.55
N GLY A 152 5.31 13.50 15.21
CA GLY A 152 4.96 14.86 14.81
C GLY A 152 3.96 14.83 13.66
N LYS A 153 2.95 15.71 13.72
CA LYS A 153 2.00 15.87 12.62
C LYS A 153 2.77 16.35 11.39
N LYS A 154 2.67 15.60 10.29
CA LYS A 154 3.22 15.98 8.99
C LYS A 154 2.22 16.87 8.27
N ALA A 155 2.71 17.88 7.56
CA ALA A 155 1.86 18.70 6.71
C ALA A 155 1.25 17.83 5.60
N PRO A 156 -0.07 17.88 5.38
CA PRO A 156 -0.72 17.05 4.37
C PRO A 156 -0.31 17.51 2.96
N THR A 157 0.05 16.55 2.11
CA THR A 157 0.28 16.81 0.68
C THR A 157 -1.05 16.84 -0.05
N ARG A 158 -1.66 18.02 -0.14
CA ARG A 158 -2.97 18.20 -0.77
C ARG A 158 -2.89 17.99 -2.27
N LEU A 159 -3.85 17.24 -2.82
CA LEU A 159 -4.02 17.06 -4.26
C LEU A 159 -5.23 17.85 -4.75
N PRO A 160 -5.18 18.45 -5.95
CA PRO A 160 -6.39 18.97 -6.57
C PRO A 160 -7.44 17.87 -6.71
N TRP A 161 -8.69 18.16 -6.38
CA TRP A 161 -9.80 17.19 -6.42
C TRP A 161 -9.89 16.44 -7.74
N GLY A 162 -9.77 17.15 -8.88
CA GLY A 162 -9.78 16.52 -10.20
C GLY A 162 -8.63 15.52 -10.41
N VAL A 163 -7.43 15.78 -9.87
CA VAL A 163 -6.29 14.86 -9.96
C VAL A 163 -6.52 13.63 -9.09
N ALA A 164 -7.03 13.81 -7.87
CA ALA A 164 -7.33 12.72 -6.94
C ALA A 164 -8.39 11.76 -7.52
N TRP A 165 -9.50 12.29 -8.03
CA TRP A 165 -10.57 11.49 -8.61
C TRP A 165 -10.16 10.79 -9.91
N ARG A 166 -9.44 11.47 -10.82
CA ARG A 166 -8.93 10.84 -12.05
C ARG A 166 -8.03 9.65 -11.72
N HIS A 167 -7.10 9.85 -10.79
CA HIS A 167 -6.21 8.80 -10.32
C HIS A 167 -7.01 7.64 -9.71
N ALA A 168 -7.98 7.94 -8.83
CA ALA A 168 -8.81 6.93 -8.19
C ALA A 168 -9.61 6.09 -9.21
N VAL A 169 -10.23 6.72 -10.22
CA VAL A 169 -10.96 6.00 -11.27
C VAL A 169 -10.04 5.07 -12.07
N VAL A 170 -8.89 5.58 -12.49
CA VAL A 170 -7.90 4.78 -13.25
C VAL A 170 -7.41 3.58 -12.44
N VAL A 171 -7.09 3.79 -11.17
CA VAL A 171 -6.64 2.73 -10.26
C VAL A 171 -7.78 1.75 -9.94
N ALA A 172 -9.01 2.24 -9.73
CA ALA A 172 -10.18 1.41 -9.44
C ALA A 172 -10.45 0.43 -10.57
N ILE A 173 -10.47 0.91 -11.81
CA ILE A 173 -10.66 0.07 -13.01
C ILE A 173 -9.54 -0.96 -13.13
N ALA A 174 -8.27 -0.52 -13.05
CA ALA A 174 -7.14 -1.40 -13.26
C ALA A 174 -6.98 -2.46 -12.15
N ALA A 175 -7.13 -2.06 -10.89
CA ALA A 175 -7.04 -2.97 -9.75
C ALA A 175 -8.24 -3.92 -9.73
N GLY A 176 -9.47 -3.42 -9.91
CA GLY A 176 -10.68 -4.24 -9.96
C GLY A 176 -10.61 -5.28 -11.09
N ALA A 177 -10.28 -4.85 -12.31
CA ALA A 177 -10.13 -5.75 -13.46
C ALA A 177 -9.04 -6.82 -13.22
N ASN A 178 -7.93 -6.45 -12.60
CA ASN A 178 -6.89 -7.42 -12.24
C ASN A 178 -7.40 -8.47 -11.24
N ILE A 179 -8.19 -8.07 -10.25
CA ILE A 179 -8.74 -9.01 -9.26
C ILE A 179 -9.71 -9.99 -9.92
N VAL A 180 -10.64 -9.48 -10.76
CA VAL A 180 -11.54 -10.35 -11.54
C VAL A 180 -10.74 -11.36 -12.35
N LEU A 181 -9.72 -10.89 -13.09
CA LEU A 181 -8.89 -11.75 -13.93
C LEU A 181 -8.10 -12.77 -13.11
N ALA A 182 -7.45 -12.34 -12.03
CA ALA A 182 -6.61 -13.19 -11.20
C ALA A 182 -7.41 -14.31 -10.53
N GLU A 183 -8.59 -14.01 -9.97
CA GLU A 183 -9.44 -15.02 -9.35
C GLU A 183 -10.09 -15.93 -10.40
N SER A 184 -10.58 -15.38 -11.52
CA SER A 184 -11.19 -16.17 -12.61
C SER A 184 -10.23 -17.17 -13.25
N LEU A 185 -8.94 -16.81 -13.31
CA LEU A 185 -7.88 -17.69 -13.82
C LEU A 185 -7.18 -18.51 -12.73
N SER A 186 -7.65 -18.42 -11.47
CA SER A 186 -7.05 -19.10 -10.31
C SER A 186 -5.55 -18.84 -10.16
N LEU A 187 -5.10 -17.62 -10.45
CA LEU A 187 -3.72 -17.20 -10.29
C LEU A 187 -3.43 -17.00 -8.80
N GLY A 188 -2.80 -18.00 -8.15
CA GLY A 188 -2.65 -18.06 -6.69
C GLY A 188 -2.17 -16.76 -6.01
N HIS A 189 -1.27 -16.00 -6.65
CA HIS A 189 -0.80 -14.69 -6.16
C HIS A 189 -1.01 -13.54 -7.15
N GLY A 190 -1.93 -13.68 -8.11
CA GLY A 190 -2.19 -12.67 -9.15
C GLY A 190 -2.68 -11.33 -8.60
N TYR A 191 -3.22 -11.30 -7.39
CA TYR A 191 -3.58 -10.08 -6.66
C TYR A 191 -2.37 -9.18 -6.35
N TRP A 192 -1.12 -9.69 -6.40
CA TRP A 192 0.08 -8.86 -6.24
C TRP A 192 0.27 -7.83 -7.35
N VAL A 193 -0.32 -8.06 -8.53
CA VAL A 193 -0.37 -7.07 -9.62
C VAL A 193 -1.21 -5.88 -9.17
N ALA A 194 -2.44 -6.09 -8.71
CA ALA A 194 -3.30 -5.04 -8.13
C ALA A 194 -2.63 -4.34 -6.95
N ALA A 195 -2.00 -5.08 -6.05
CA ALA A 195 -1.25 -4.52 -4.93
C ALA A 195 -0.14 -3.57 -5.40
N THR A 196 0.54 -3.91 -6.49
CA THR A 196 1.60 -3.09 -7.07
C THR A 196 1.05 -1.82 -7.71
N ILE A 197 -0.05 -1.94 -8.47
CA ILE A 197 -0.75 -0.77 -9.06
C ILE A 197 -1.18 0.20 -7.95
N LEU A 198 -1.84 -0.32 -6.91
CA LEU A 198 -2.36 0.45 -5.78
C LEU A 198 -1.27 1.24 -5.05
N VAL A 199 -0.08 0.66 -4.87
CA VAL A 199 0.98 1.26 -4.04
C VAL A 199 1.97 2.10 -4.87
N ALA A 200 2.29 1.68 -6.10
CA ALA A 200 3.37 2.28 -6.88
C ALA A 200 2.89 3.37 -7.86
N LEU A 201 1.66 3.29 -8.35
CA LEU A 201 1.11 4.33 -9.21
C LEU A 201 0.76 5.56 -8.36
N ARG A 202 1.58 6.60 -8.44
CA ARG A 202 1.33 7.87 -7.72
C ARG A 202 0.41 8.80 -8.51
N PRO A 203 -0.42 9.63 -7.83
CA PRO A 203 -1.32 10.56 -8.51
C PRO A 203 -0.56 11.68 -9.24
N LEU A 204 0.55 12.18 -8.68
CA LEU A 204 1.30 13.32 -9.23
C LEU A 204 2.27 12.90 -10.36
N PRO A 205 2.26 13.60 -11.52
CA PRO A 205 3.16 13.28 -12.64
C PRO A 205 4.65 13.28 -12.28
N SER A 206 5.07 14.17 -11.37
CA SER A 206 6.45 14.28 -10.89
C SER A 206 6.94 13.06 -10.12
N GLU A 207 6.02 12.25 -9.57
CA GLU A 207 6.35 11.12 -8.71
C GLU A 207 6.21 9.76 -9.41
N ARG A 208 5.31 9.63 -10.40
CA ARG A 208 4.93 8.37 -11.07
C ARG A 208 6.15 7.53 -11.48
N ALA A 209 7.02 8.08 -12.34
CA ALA A 209 8.14 7.32 -12.90
C ALA A 209 9.15 6.88 -11.83
N GLY A 210 9.46 7.77 -10.88
CA GLY A 210 10.40 7.48 -9.80
C GLY A 210 9.94 6.33 -8.92
N TYR A 211 8.66 6.32 -8.51
CA TYR A 211 8.11 5.26 -7.68
C TYR A 211 8.03 3.92 -8.42
N LEU A 212 7.67 3.91 -9.70
CA LEU A 212 7.63 2.68 -10.50
C LEU A 212 9.02 2.04 -10.65
N VAL A 213 10.04 2.85 -10.94
CA VAL A 213 11.44 2.39 -11.03
C VAL A 213 11.92 1.85 -9.67
N GLN A 214 11.66 2.59 -8.58
CA GLN A 214 12.03 2.16 -7.23
C GLN A 214 11.30 0.88 -6.79
N ARG A 215 10.02 0.72 -7.17
CA ARG A 215 9.23 -0.49 -6.88
C ARG A 215 9.83 -1.70 -7.59
N ASN A 216 10.14 -1.56 -8.88
CA ASN A 216 10.68 -2.66 -9.68
C ASN A 216 12.06 -3.09 -9.17
N TRP A 217 13.01 -2.15 -9.11
CA TRP A 217 14.37 -2.46 -8.66
C TRP A 217 14.46 -2.84 -7.20
N GLY A 218 13.64 -2.24 -6.33
CA GLY A 218 13.54 -2.62 -4.94
C GLY A 218 13.06 -4.06 -4.79
N THR A 219 12.07 -4.48 -5.59
CA THR A 219 11.58 -5.86 -5.55
C THR A 219 12.60 -6.86 -6.08
N LEU A 220 13.31 -6.52 -7.16
CA LEU A 220 14.40 -7.35 -7.69
C LEU A 220 15.53 -7.55 -6.66
N LEU A 221 16.00 -6.47 -6.05
CA LEU A 221 17.01 -6.53 -4.99
C LEU A 221 16.49 -7.34 -3.79
N GLY A 222 15.25 -7.08 -3.36
CA GLY A 222 14.65 -7.78 -2.25
C GLY A 222 14.41 -9.27 -2.51
N ALA A 223 14.11 -9.66 -3.75
CA ALA A 223 13.98 -11.06 -4.17
C ALA A 223 15.33 -11.80 -4.09
N LEU A 224 16.40 -11.15 -4.54
CA LEU A 224 17.76 -11.68 -4.38
C LEU A 224 18.11 -11.86 -2.90
N ILE A 225 17.86 -10.84 -2.07
CA ILE A 225 18.07 -10.93 -0.61
C ILE A 225 17.22 -12.06 -0.01
N ALA A 226 15.96 -12.20 -0.43
CA ALA A 226 15.06 -13.23 0.09
C ALA A 226 15.64 -14.63 -0.11
N LEU A 227 16.03 -14.95 -1.34
CA LEU A 227 16.59 -16.27 -1.67
C LEU A 227 17.88 -16.50 -0.89
N LEU A 228 18.82 -15.54 -0.91
CA LEU A 228 20.07 -15.67 -0.16
C LEU A 228 19.82 -15.91 1.33
N THR A 229 18.90 -15.18 1.94
CA THR A 229 18.55 -15.38 3.36
C THR A 229 17.93 -16.75 3.62
N ILE A 230 16.98 -17.18 2.79
CA ILE A 230 16.28 -18.47 2.99
C ILE A 230 17.24 -19.66 2.89
N TRP A 231 18.24 -19.59 2.01
CA TRP A 231 19.22 -20.65 1.77
C TRP A 231 20.42 -20.61 2.72
N LEU A 232 20.90 -19.42 3.09
CA LEU A 232 22.12 -19.27 3.90
C LEU A 232 21.84 -19.16 5.40
N VAL A 233 20.65 -18.72 5.82
CA VAL A 233 20.31 -18.55 7.23
C VAL A 233 19.65 -19.82 7.77
N PRO A 234 20.12 -20.35 8.93
CA PRO A 234 19.49 -21.52 9.54
C PRO A 234 18.01 -21.28 9.85
N SER A 235 17.19 -22.33 9.75
CA SER A 235 15.72 -22.22 9.88
C SER A 235 15.27 -21.53 11.17
N ALA A 236 15.95 -21.78 12.29
CA ALA A 236 15.66 -21.14 13.58
C ALA A 236 15.82 -19.61 13.58
N TRP A 237 16.63 -19.07 12.66
CA TRP A 237 16.92 -17.64 12.55
C TRP A 237 16.09 -16.93 11.48
N LEU A 238 15.27 -17.64 10.70
CA LEU A 238 14.49 -17.03 9.62
C LEU A 238 13.43 -16.05 10.13
N LEU A 239 12.63 -16.41 11.13
CA LEU A 239 11.63 -15.50 11.71
C LEU A 239 12.27 -14.28 12.39
N PRO A 240 13.32 -14.41 13.23
CA PRO A 240 14.07 -13.25 13.72
C PRO A 240 14.64 -12.36 12.61
N THR A 241 15.10 -12.95 11.51
CA THR A 241 15.63 -12.20 10.36
C THR A 241 14.51 -11.46 9.61
N ALA A 242 13.35 -12.08 9.42
CA ALA A 242 12.18 -11.42 8.85
C ALA A 242 11.72 -10.24 9.71
N LEU A 243 11.78 -10.38 11.03
CA LEU A 243 11.52 -9.29 11.97
C LEU A 243 12.54 -8.15 11.81
N ALA A 244 13.83 -8.45 11.66
CA ALA A 244 14.84 -7.44 11.38
C ALA A 244 14.57 -6.69 10.06
N TYR A 245 14.14 -7.39 9.02
CA TYR A 245 13.71 -6.77 7.76
C TYR A 245 12.44 -5.93 7.92
N LEU A 246 11.49 -6.33 8.76
CA LEU A 246 10.31 -5.53 9.08
C LEU A 246 10.70 -4.22 9.80
N VAL A 247 11.66 -4.26 10.72
CA VAL A 247 12.20 -3.05 11.39
C VAL A 247 12.91 -2.15 10.37
N ALA A 248 13.72 -2.72 9.47
CA ALA A 248 14.38 -1.96 8.41
C ALA A 248 13.37 -1.32 7.44
N LEU A 249 12.35 -2.08 7.03
CA LEU A 249 11.22 -1.59 6.23
C LEU A 249 10.58 -0.36 6.89
N ALA A 250 10.22 -0.46 8.17
CA ALA A 250 9.61 0.64 8.91
C ALA A 250 10.54 1.87 8.97
N ALA A 251 11.84 1.67 9.20
CA ALA A 251 12.81 2.76 9.26
C ALA A 251 12.97 3.50 7.93
N TYR A 252 13.00 2.76 6.81
CA TYR A 252 13.06 3.36 5.48
C TYR A 252 11.74 3.98 5.03
N ALA A 253 10.61 3.43 5.47
CA ALA A 253 9.30 4.05 5.27
C ALA A 253 9.22 5.42 5.98
N MET A 254 9.68 5.49 7.23
CA MET A 254 9.77 6.75 8.00
C MET A 254 10.73 7.75 7.37
N SER A 255 11.82 7.26 6.77
CA SER A 255 12.84 8.08 6.09
C SER A 255 12.44 8.52 4.67
N GLY A 256 11.33 8.02 4.12
CA GLY A 256 10.88 8.32 2.77
C GLY A 256 11.70 7.67 1.65
N ASN A 257 12.50 6.63 1.96
CA ASN A 257 13.28 5.90 0.96
C ASN A 257 12.49 4.70 0.44
N TYR A 258 11.66 4.94 -0.57
CA TYR A 258 10.73 3.93 -1.11
C TYR A 258 11.44 2.75 -1.79
N PHE A 259 12.60 2.98 -2.40
CA PHE A 259 13.45 1.92 -2.95
C PHE A 259 13.85 0.90 -1.88
N LEU A 260 14.48 1.36 -0.78
CA LEU A 260 14.91 0.48 0.29
C LEU A 260 13.73 -0.08 1.09
N GLN A 261 12.64 0.70 1.25
CA GLN A 261 11.39 0.16 1.79
C GLN A 261 10.92 -1.07 0.99
N THR A 262 10.88 -0.99 -0.34
CA THR A 262 10.47 -2.13 -1.17
C THR A 262 11.50 -3.27 -1.12
N ALA A 263 12.79 -2.95 -1.06
CA ALA A 263 13.87 -3.94 -0.96
C ALA A 263 13.81 -4.77 0.33
N PHE A 264 13.36 -4.19 1.44
CA PHE A 264 13.15 -4.94 2.70
C PHE A 264 11.76 -5.54 2.82
N LEU A 265 10.76 -5.01 2.11
CA LEU A 265 9.41 -5.59 2.07
C LEU A 265 9.42 -7.01 1.50
N THR A 266 10.09 -7.18 0.37
CA THR A 266 10.09 -8.44 -0.37
C THR A 266 10.67 -9.61 0.42
N PRO A 267 11.91 -9.54 0.97
CA PRO A 267 12.47 -10.66 1.71
C PRO A 267 11.71 -10.93 3.01
N MET A 268 11.21 -9.89 3.68
CA MET A 268 10.34 -10.07 4.84
C MET A 268 9.09 -10.90 4.49
N LEU A 269 8.38 -10.55 3.43
CA LEU A 269 7.19 -11.30 3.00
C LEU A 269 7.53 -12.73 2.56
N MET A 270 8.58 -12.91 1.75
CA MET A 270 8.94 -14.25 1.25
C MET A 270 9.31 -15.19 2.38
N ILE A 271 10.08 -14.74 3.37
CA ILE A 271 10.42 -15.56 4.54
C ILE A 271 9.17 -15.92 5.34
N LEU A 272 8.24 -14.97 5.56
CA LEU A 272 6.99 -15.25 6.28
C LEU A 272 6.11 -16.25 5.53
N MET A 273 6.02 -16.14 4.21
CA MET A 273 5.17 -17.01 3.38
C MET A 273 5.77 -18.40 3.18
N SER A 274 7.09 -18.52 3.15
CA SER A 274 7.79 -19.81 3.06
C SER A 274 8.25 -20.35 4.43
N ALA A 275 7.74 -19.79 5.54
CA ALA A 275 8.21 -20.11 6.88
C ALA A 275 7.97 -21.59 7.24
N ASN A 276 6.84 -22.14 6.79
CA ASN A 276 6.44 -23.52 7.04
C ASN A 276 7.04 -24.49 6.00
N GLU A 277 7.33 -24.00 4.80
CA GLU A 277 7.79 -24.84 3.68
C GLU A 277 8.81 -24.08 2.81
N LYS A 278 10.10 -24.45 2.95
CA LYS A 278 11.19 -23.80 2.21
C LYS A 278 11.16 -24.10 0.70
N SER A 279 10.64 -25.25 0.28
CA SER A 279 10.56 -25.66 -1.14
C SER A 279 9.81 -24.64 -1.99
N VAL A 280 8.80 -24.00 -1.41
CA VAL A 280 7.92 -23.03 -2.09
C VAL A 280 8.56 -21.64 -2.22
N ALA A 281 9.69 -21.38 -1.54
CA ALA A 281 10.35 -20.07 -1.52
C ALA A 281 10.78 -19.58 -2.92
N ILE A 282 11.30 -20.47 -3.76
CA ILE A 282 11.74 -20.12 -5.12
C ILE A 282 10.53 -19.69 -5.95
N GLU A 283 9.47 -20.51 -5.96
CA GLU A 283 8.26 -20.24 -6.74
C GLU A 283 7.60 -18.92 -6.31
N LEU A 284 7.42 -18.71 -5.00
CA LEU A 284 6.88 -17.46 -4.46
C LEU A 284 7.72 -16.25 -4.85
N THR A 285 9.05 -16.37 -4.78
CA THR A 285 9.94 -15.24 -5.08
C THR A 285 9.94 -14.91 -6.56
N ILE A 286 9.95 -15.91 -7.44
CA ILE A 286 9.83 -15.71 -8.90
C ILE A 286 8.46 -15.10 -9.22
N GLY A 287 7.38 -15.67 -8.68
CA GLY A 287 6.04 -15.13 -8.82
C GLY A 287 5.96 -13.67 -8.36
N ARG A 288 6.64 -13.32 -7.26
CA ARG A 288 6.68 -11.95 -6.73
C ARG A 288 7.32 -10.97 -7.69
N VAL A 289 8.43 -11.35 -8.32
CA VAL A 289 9.08 -10.54 -9.34
C VAL A 289 8.19 -10.40 -10.57
N LEU A 290 7.65 -11.51 -11.10
CA LEU A 290 6.81 -11.49 -12.29
C LEU A 290 5.56 -10.62 -12.12
N TYR A 291 4.78 -10.84 -11.06
CA TYR A 291 3.58 -10.04 -10.78
C TYR A 291 3.91 -8.57 -10.51
N THR A 292 5.07 -8.26 -9.93
CA THR A 292 5.50 -6.87 -9.76
C THR A 292 5.86 -6.22 -11.08
N VAL A 293 6.60 -6.91 -11.96
CA VAL A 293 6.93 -6.41 -13.30
C VAL A 293 5.64 -6.13 -14.08
N VAL A 294 4.69 -7.08 -14.10
CA VAL A 294 3.39 -6.89 -14.76
C VAL A 294 2.64 -5.69 -14.19
N GLY A 295 2.56 -5.58 -12.86
CA GLY A 295 1.91 -4.45 -12.19
C GLY A 295 2.56 -3.10 -12.51
N VAL A 296 3.90 -3.05 -12.56
CA VAL A 296 4.66 -1.85 -12.94
C VAL A 296 4.42 -1.50 -14.41
N MET A 297 4.37 -2.48 -15.31
CA MET A 297 4.09 -2.25 -16.73
C MET A 297 2.69 -1.67 -16.94
N ILE A 298 1.66 -2.26 -16.31
CA ILE A 298 0.29 -1.74 -16.34
C ILE A 298 0.27 -0.31 -15.79
N ALA A 299 0.85 -0.09 -14.61
CA ALA A 299 0.88 1.23 -13.99
C ALA A 299 1.64 2.27 -14.84
N ALA A 300 2.70 1.88 -15.54
CA ALA A 300 3.42 2.77 -16.46
C ALA A 300 2.55 3.17 -17.67
N LEU A 301 1.84 2.21 -18.27
CA LEU A 301 0.90 2.50 -19.37
C LEU A 301 -0.21 3.47 -18.93
N LEU A 302 -0.79 3.24 -17.75
CA LEU A 302 -1.79 4.13 -17.15
C LEU A 302 -1.21 5.52 -16.86
N ALA A 303 0.03 5.59 -16.37
CA ALA A 303 0.73 6.84 -16.11
C ALA A 303 0.93 7.67 -17.39
N LEU A 304 1.27 7.02 -18.51
CA LEU A 304 1.40 7.66 -19.82
C LEU A 304 0.04 8.16 -20.34
N GLY A 305 -1.03 7.36 -20.18
CA GLY A 305 -2.39 7.76 -20.52
C GLY A 305 -2.84 9.00 -19.75
N MET A 306 -2.65 9.01 -18.43
CA MET A 306 -2.94 10.16 -17.57
C MET A 306 -2.10 11.38 -17.97
N GLN A 307 -0.80 11.23 -18.25
CA GLN A 307 0.05 12.34 -18.68
C GLN A 307 -0.42 12.95 -20.01
N ARG A 308 -0.86 12.12 -20.96
CA ARG A 308 -1.40 12.58 -22.24
C ARG A 308 -2.69 13.38 -22.05
N TRP A 309 -3.54 12.97 -21.12
CA TRP A 309 -4.73 13.72 -20.73
C TRP A 309 -4.36 15.07 -20.09
N ASP A 310 -3.45 15.06 -19.11
CA ASP A 310 -3.02 16.26 -18.40
C ASP A 310 -2.49 17.32 -19.38
N ARG A 311 -1.67 16.91 -20.36
CA ARG A 311 -1.16 17.79 -21.43
C ARG A 311 -2.24 18.37 -22.34
N ARG A 312 -3.36 17.67 -22.57
CA ARG A 312 -4.49 18.18 -23.38
C ARG A 312 -5.38 19.17 -22.62
N SER A 313 -5.32 19.17 -21.29
CA SER A 313 -6.19 20.02 -20.44
C SER A 313 -5.62 21.42 -20.18
N VAL A 314 -4.33 21.63 -20.47
CA VAL A 314 -3.61 22.90 -20.26
C VAL A 314 -3.78 23.92 -21.41
N PRO A 315 -3.79 23.54 -22.71
CA PRO A 315 -3.89 24.50 -23.82
C PRO A 315 -5.19 25.32 -23.85
N ALA A 316 -6.30 24.79 -23.33
CA ALA A 316 -7.59 25.47 -23.34
C ALA A 316 -7.66 26.66 -22.35
N ARG A 317 -6.95 26.57 -21.21
CA ARG A 317 -6.97 27.61 -20.16
C ARG A 317 -6.09 28.81 -20.48
N ASP A 318 -5.03 28.62 -21.26
CA ASP A 318 -4.18 29.72 -21.69
C ASP A 318 -4.84 30.53 -22.81
N GLY A 319 -5.62 29.89 -23.68
CA GLY A 319 -6.43 30.56 -24.70
C GLY A 319 -7.58 31.40 -24.12
N GLU A 320 -8.21 30.96 -23.04
CA GLU A 320 -9.25 31.74 -22.32
C GLU A 320 -8.64 32.94 -21.59
N ARG A 321 -7.51 32.77 -20.87
CA ARG A 321 -6.81 33.91 -20.23
C ARG A 321 -6.29 34.93 -21.25
N GLN A 322 -5.79 34.48 -22.41
CA GLN A 322 -5.35 35.39 -23.47
C GLN A 322 -6.52 36.11 -24.15
N ARG A 323 -7.72 35.53 -24.16
CA ARG A 323 -8.94 36.20 -24.64
C ARG A 323 -9.48 37.22 -23.64
N GLU A 324 -9.47 36.90 -22.34
CA GLU A 324 -9.85 37.84 -21.27
C GLU A 324 -8.85 38.99 -21.09
N ALA A 325 -7.57 38.75 -21.37
CA ALA A 325 -6.52 39.78 -21.33
C ALA A 325 -6.44 40.64 -22.60
N ARG A 326 -7.28 40.37 -23.62
CA ARG A 326 -7.30 41.18 -24.85
C ARG A 326 -8.19 42.41 -24.60
N PRO A 327 -7.64 43.63 -24.63
CA PRO A 327 -8.47 44.83 -24.48
C PRO A 327 -9.48 44.89 -25.62
N GLU A 328 -10.73 45.23 -25.28
CA GLU A 328 -11.79 45.47 -26.27
C GLU A 328 -11.31 46.56 -27.25
N PRO A 329 -11.49 46.37 -28.56
CA PRO A 329 -11.16 47.40 -29.53
C PRO A 329 -12.00 48.64 -29.22
N ALA A 330 -11.32 49.77 -28.99
CA ALA A 330 -11.98 51.04 -28.72
C ALA A 330 -12.89 51.43 -29.90
N PRO A 331 -14.07 52.01 -29.63
CA PRO A 331 -15.09 52.34 -30.61
C PRO A 331 -14.65 53.39 -31.64
#